data_AF-A0AAN4Q8M2-F1
#
_entry.id   AF-A0AAN4Q8M2-F1
#
_cell.length_a   1.000
_cell.length_b   1.000
_cell.length_c   1.000
_cell.angle_alpha   90.00
_cell.angle_beta   90.00
_cell.angle_gamma   90.00
#
_symmetry.space_group_name_H-M   'P 1'
#
loop_
_entity.id
_entity.type
_entity.pdbx_description
1 polymer ?
#
loop_
_entity_poly.entity_id
_entity_poly.type
_entity_poly.pdbx_seq_one_letter_code
_entity_poly.pdbx_strand_id
1 'polypeptide(L)'
;MESLLALDTMGASPCRGNALQGRVCMQIVDGVRLYSASDLCGFLECEHLTALDMAHLVSPMEGAPETEENRLIQEKGLEHEAAYLERLKLEYPVVVDIAASGARSISKKVELTREAMQAGADVIFQATLRDDVFIGHADFLRKVALPSDLGDYSYEVIDTKLAKSPKAKFIVQLALYSRLLVPLQGVRPHFMHVVLGDAARSERPFRVADYADYLDQVLQRFDAFVSAPHPLQDTRGDVAGKYTL
;
A
#
# COMPACT_ATOMS: atom_id res chain seq x y z
N MET A 1 -24.82 34.73 23.52
CA MET A 1 -23.56 35.41 23.18
C MET A 1 -22.43 34.47 23.59
N GLU A 2 -22.28 33.38 22.83
CA GLU A 2 -21.24 33.22 21.80
C GLU A 2 -19.85 33.15 22.46
N SER A 3 -19.30 31.97 22.79
CA SER A 3 -18.77 30.90 21.91
C SER A 3 -17.76 31.44 20.89
N LEU A 4 -16.47 31.25 21.17
CA LEU A 4 -15.43 31.33 20.15
C LEU A 4 -14.34 30.25 20.36
N LEU A 5 -14.52 29.19 19.56
CA LEU A 5 -13.51 28.44 18.78
C LEU A 5 -12.48 27.56 19.51
N ALA A 6 -12.86 26.29 19.63
CA ALA A 6 -11.97 25.16 19.46
C ALA A 6 -11.43 25.14 18.01
N LEU A 7 -10.10 25.12 17.88
CA LEU A 7 -9.41 24.70 16.66
C LEU A 7 -9.41 23.17 16.67
N ASP A 8 -10.51 22.58 16.18
CA ASP A 8 -10.55 21.16 15.89
C ASP A 8 -9.86 20.88 14.56
N THR A 9 -8.94 19.93 14.65
CA THR A 9 -8.13 19.32 13.60
C THR A 9 -8.93 19.02 12.34
N MET A 10 -8.45 19.50 11.19
CA MET A 10 -8.84 19.00 9.87
C MET A 10 -8.44 17.53 9.79
N GLY A 11 -9.34 16.64 10.22
CA GLY A 11 -9.25 15.21 9.99
C GLY A 11 -9.19 14.96 8.50
N ALA A 12 -8.14 14.28 8.05
CA ALA A 12 -8.03 13.78 6.70
C ALA A 12 -9.28 12.94 6.36
N SER A 13 -10.15 13.51 5.52
CA SER A 13 -11.27 12.78 4.93
C SER A 13 -10.70 11.61 4.12
N PRO A 14 -11.22 10.37 4.29
CA PRO A 14 -10.80 9.27 3.42
C PRO A 14 -11.18 9.63 1.98
N CYS A 15 -10.22 9.58 1.05
CA CYS A 15 -10.49 9.64 -0.38
C CYS A 15 -11.56 8.59 -0.74
N ARG A 16 -12.81 8.99 -0.88
CA ARG A 16 -13.86 8.17 -1.50
C ARG A 16 -13.91 8.56 -2.97
N GLY A 17 -13.09 7.90 -3.77
CA GLY A 17 -13.08 8.12 -5.21
C GLY A 17 -11.81 7.59 -5.84
N ASN A 18 -11.85 6.33 -6.27
CA ASN A 18 -11.40 5.82 -7.57
C ASN A 18 -11.06 4.32 -7.44
N ALA A 19 -12.09 3.48 -7.49
CA ALA A 19 -11.99 2.02 -7.44
C ALA A 19 -11.64 1.39 -8.80
N LEU A 20 -10.90 2.09 -9.66
CA LEU A 20 -10.17 1.42 -10.73
C LEU A 20 -8.91 0.82 -10.08
N GLN A 21 -9.03 -0.41 -9.55
CA GLN A 21 -7.98 -1.23 -8.90
C GLN A 21 -7.58 -0.88 -7.46
N GLY A 22 -8.53 -0.50 -6.59
CA GLY A 22 -8.25 -0.41 -5.14
C GLY A 22 -7.07 0.50 -4.81
N ARG A 23 -6.87 1.56 -5.58
CA ARG A 23 -5.82 2.55 -5.32
C ARG A 23 -6.09 3.23 -3.99
N VAL A 24 -5.21 3.03 -3.02
CA VAL A 24 -5.02 4.02 -1.96
C VAL A 24 -4.44 5.24 -2.67
N CYS A 25 -5.19 6.34 -2.70
CA CYS A 25 -4.70 7.61 -3.23
C CYS A 25 -3.41 7.98 -2.47
N MET A 26 -2.45 8.60 -3.17
CA MET A 26 -1.37 9.33 -2.52
C MET A 26 -1.98 10.21 -1.43
N GLN A 27 -1.39 10.20 -0.23
CA GLN A 27 -2.01 10.82 0.95
C GLN A 27 -0.99 11.62 1.76
N ILE A 28 -1.46 12.62 2.50
CA ILE A 28 -0.64 13.37 3.47
C ILE A 28 -1.06 12.93 4.87
N VAL A 29 -0.11 12.39 5.63
CA VAL A 29 -0.29 11.94 7.01
C VAL A 29 0.76 12.63 7.86
N ASP A 30 0.31 13.37 8.88
CA ASP A 30 1.17 14.14 9.78
C ASP A 30 2.16 15.07 9.04
N GLY A 31 1.70 15.67 7.93
CA GLY A 31 2.52 16.56 7.09
C GLY A 31 3.49 15.86 6.13
N VAL A 32 3.54 14.53 6.16
CA VAL A 32 4.39 13.71 5.28
C VAL A 32 3.56 13.13 4.15
N ARG A 33 4.08 13.23 2.92
CA ARG A 33 3.45 12.58 1.75
C ARG A 33 3.82 11.10 1.75
N LEU A 34 2.80 10.25 1.80
CA LEU A 34 2.96 8.80 1.74
C LEU A 34 2.59 8.27 0.37
N TYR A 35 3.45 7.38 -0.12
CA TYR A 35 3.32 6.69 -1.40
C TYR A 35 3.05 5.20 -1.16
N SER A 36 2.11 4.65 -1.91
CA SER A 36 1.78 3.23 -1.90
C SER A 36 2.49 2.48 -3.04
N ALA A 37 2.44 1.14 -2.99
CA ALA A 37 2.85 0.32 -4.12
C ALA A 37 2.05 0.65 -5.40
N SER A 38 0.78 1.04 -5.26
CA SER A 38 -0.07 1.43 -6.39
C SER A 38 0.37 2.73 -7.03
N ASP A 39 0.90 3.68 -6.26
CA ASP A 39 1.49 4.92 -6.77
C ASP A 39 2.77 4.62 -7.56
N LEU A 40 3.63 3.73 -7.02
CA LEU A 40 4.85 3.29 -7.69
C LEU A 40 4.57 2.54 -9.01
N CYS A 41 3.59 1.63 -8.99
CA CYS A 41 3.12 0.95 -10.21
C CYS A 41 2.50 1.94 -11.19
N GLY A 42 1.74 2.91 -10.69
CA GLY A 42 1.16 4.00 -11.47
C GLY A 42 2.20 4.79 -12.23
N PHE A 43 3.30 5.15 -11.56
CA PHE A 43 4.43 5.83 -12.17
C PHE A 43 5.07 5.01 -13.30
N LEU A 44 5.27 3.71 -13.07
CA LEU A 44 5.83 2.81 -14.09
C LEU A 44 4.90 2.63 -15.31
N GLU A 45 3.59 2.72 -15.10
CA GLU A 45 2.60 2.64 -16.18
C GLU A 45 2.49 3.99 -16.92
N CYS A 46 2.46 5.12 -16.19
CA CYS A 46 2.30 6.46 -16.73
C CYS A 46 2.73 7.55 -15.73
N GLU A 47 3.83 8.26 -16.03
CA GLU A 47 4.30 9.37 -15.19
C GLU A 47 3.27 10.50 -15.05
N HIS A 48 2.47 10.76 -16.10
CA HIS A 48 1.40 11.76 -16.06
C HIS A 48 0.32 11.43 -15.02
N LEU A 49 0.05 10.15 -14.77
CA LEU A 49 -0.90 9.73 -13.74
C LEU A 49 -0.40 10.11 -12.34
N THR A 50 0.88 9.88 -12.06
CA THR A 50 1.50 10.31 -10.79
C THR A 50 1.49 11.83 -10.66
N ALA A 51 1.70 12.59 -11.74
CA ALA A 51 1.60 14.04 -11.73
C ALA A 51 0.18 14.52 -11.38
N LEU A 52 -0.86 13.87 -11.92
CA LEU A 52 -2.26 14.15 -11.58
C LEU A 52 -2.58 13.78 -10.13
N ASP A 53 -2.11 12.63 -9.65
CA ASP A 53 -2.30 12.20 -8.25
C ASP A 53 -1.65 13.22 -7.28
N MET A 54 -0.47 13.75 -7.62
CA MET A 54 0.18 14.84 -6.86
C MET A 54 -0.58 16.17 -6.93
N ALA A 55 -1.16 16.52 -8.08
CA ALA A 55 -1.97 17.74 -8.22
C ALA A 55 -3.28 17.63 -7.40
N HIS A 56 -3.92 16.46 -7.42
CA HIS A 56 -5.13 16.17 -6.65
C HIS A 56 -4.93 16.35 -5.14
N LEU A 57 -3.74 16.05 -4.61
CA LEU A 57 -3.40 16.29 -3.21
C LEU A 57 -3.43 17.77 -2.80
N VAL A 58 -3.13 18.67 -3.74
CA VAL A 58 -3.07 20.12 -3.50
C VAL A 58 -4.41 20.78 -3.83
N SER A 59 -5.00 20.37 -4.94
CA SER A 59 -6.28 20.85 -5.45
C SER A 59 -7.14 19.64 -5.80
N PRO A 60 -7.99 19.16 -4.88
CA PRO A 60 -8.83 18.00 -5.12
C PRO A 60 -9.65 18.13 -6.39
N MET A 61 -9.52 17.15 -7.25
CA MET A 61 -10.21 17.05 -8.54
C MET A 61 -11.36 16.05 -8.43
N GLU A 62 -12.45 16.25 -9.17
CA GLU A 62 -13.50 15.24 -9.26
C GLU A 62 -12.95 13.96 -9.90
N GLY A 63 -13.11 12.84 -9.19
CA GLY A 63 -12.76 11.51 -9.69
C GLY A 63 -13.83 10.97 -10.63
N ALA A 64 -13.45 9.98 -11.44
CA ALA A 64 -14.42 9.22 -12.22
C ALA A 64 -15.42 8.51 -11.28
N PRO A 65 -16.71 8.43 -11.65
CA PRO A 65 -17.68 7.70 -10.85
C PRO A 65 -17.32 6.20 -10.81
N GLU A 66 -17.59 5.57 -9.67
CA GLU A 66 -17.45 4.13 -9.54
C GLU A 66 -18.45 3.41 -10.44
N THR A 67 -17.97 2.46 -11.24
CA THR A 67 -18.79 1.62 -12.11
C THR A 67 -19.20 0.34 -11.39
N GLU A 68 -20.27 -0.30 -11.86
CA GLU A 68 -20.70 -1.61 -11.33
C GLU A 68 -19.62 -2.68 -11.54
N GLU A 69 -18.91 -2.62 -12.67
CA GLU A 69 -17.78 -3.51 -12.94
C GLU A 69 -16.65 -3.35 -11.90
N ASN A 70 -16.37 -2.12 -11.48
CA ASN A 70 -15.34 -1.86 -10.45
C ASN A 70 -15.73 -2.46 -9.10
N ARG A 71 -17.01 -2.32 -8.72
CA ARG A 71 -17.55 -2.91 -7.49
C ARG A 71 -17.43 -4.43 -7.52
N LEU A 72 -17.84 -5.05 -8.63
CA LEU A 72 -17.77 -6.49 -8.79
C LEU A 72 -16.32 -7.01 -8.70
N ILE A 73 -15.36 -6.31 -9.31
CA ILE A 73 -13.93 -6.67 -9.21
C ILE A 73 -13.45 -6.57 -7.76
N GLN A 74 -13.85 -5.53 -7.03
CA GLN A 74 -13.48 -5.34 -5.63
C GLN A 74 -14.07 -6.44 -4.73
N GLU A 75 -15.37 -6.72 -4.87
CA GLU A 75 -16.06 -7.78 -4.12
C GLU A 75 -15.40 -9.14 -4.36
N LYS A 76 -15.11 -9.47 -5.63
CA LYS A 76 -14.41 -10.72 -5.96
C LYS A 76 -13.00 -10.78 -5.36
N GLY A 77 -12.30 -9.65 -5.30
CA GLY A 77 -11.00 -9.54 -4.64
C GLY A 77 -11.09 -9.90 -3.16
N LEU A 78 -12.05 -9.29 -2.45
CA LEU A 78 -12.30 -9.55 -1.03
C LEU A 78 -12.72 -11.01 -0.78
N GLU A 79 -13.58 -11.58 -1.63
CA GLU A 79 -13.95 -13.00 -1.55
C GLU A 79 -12.73 -13.92 -1.70
N HIS A 80 -11.82 -13.59 -2.63
CA HIS A 80 -10.63 -14.38 -2.89
C HIS A 80 -9.65 -14.33 -1.70
N GLU A 81 -9.42 -13.15 -1.16
CA GLU A 81 -8.61 -12.92 0.03
C GLU A 81 -9.19 -13.65 1.26
N ALA A 82 -10.49 -13.51 1.51
CA ALA A 82 -11.17 -14.19 2.61
C ALA A 82 -11.12 -15.72 2.47
N ALA A 83 -11.30 -16.25 1.27
CA ALA A 83 -11.17 -17.70 1.03
C ALA A 83 -9.75 -18.21 1.30
N TYR A 84 -8.72 -17.42 1.02
CA TYR A 84 -7.34 -17.78 1.35
C TYR A 84 -7.06 -17.68 2.86
N LEU A 85 -7.61 -16.67 3.54
CA LEU A 85 -7.55 -16.57 5.00
C LEU A 85 -8.13 -17.81 5.69
N GLU A 86 -9.30 -18.30 5.25
CA GLU A 86 -9.90 -19.51 5.82
C GLU A 86 -9.02 -20.74 5.63
N ARG A 87 -8.29 -20.84 4.50
CA ARG A 87 -7.27 -21.89 4.32
C ARG A 87 -6.14 -21.76 5.34
N LEU A 88 -5.62 -20.54 5.53
CA LEU A 88 -4.52 -20.30 6.47
C LEU A 88 -4.92 -20.57 7.93
N LYS A 89 -6.15 -20.25 8.33
CA LYS A 89 -6.66 -20.57 9.68
C LYS A 89 -6.73 -22.06 9.98
N LEU A 90 -6.83 -22.91 8.96
CA LEU A 90 -6.79 -24.37 9.11
C LEU A 90 -5.36 -24.92 9.18
N GLU A 91 -4.41 -24.23 8.55
CA GLU A 91 -3.02 -24.66 8.42
C GLU A 91 -2.13 -24.14 9.56
N TYR A 92 -2.42 -22.95 10.08
CA TYR A 92 -1.60 -22.25 11.06
C TYR A 92 -2.37 -22.03 12.38
N PRO A 93 -1.74 -22.31 13.53
CA PRO A 93 -2.41 -22.23 14.82
C PRO A 93 -2.67 -20.79 15.28
N VAL A 94 -1.79 -19.83 14.95
CA VAL A 94 -1.92 -18.43 15.36
C VAL A 94 -2.06 -17.53 14.14
N VAL A 95 -3.29 -17.12 13.85
CA VAL A 95 -3.61 -16.13 12.81
C VAL A 95 -4.15 -14.86 13.45
N VAL A 96 -3.52 -13.72 13.20
CA VAL A 96 -3.91 -12.41 13.74
C VAL A 96 -4.48 -11.55 12.62
N ASP A 97 -5.68 -11.00 12.82
CA ASP A 97 -6.31 -10.05 11.90
C ASP A 97 -6.16 -8.62 12.43
N ILE A 98 -5.37 -7.80 11.73
CA ILE A 98 -5.14 -6.40 12.10
C ILE A 98 -6.39 -5.56 11.90
N ALA A 99 -7.21 -5.84 10.88
CA ALA A 99 -8.44 -5.11 10.62
C ALA A 99 -9.51 -5.37 11.69
N ALA A 100 -9.55 -6.57 12.26
CA ALA A 100 -10.47 -6.93 13.35
C ALA A 100 -10.29 -6.09 14.63
N SER A 101 -9.14 -5.44 14.81
CA SER A 101 -8.89 -4.52 15.94
C SER A 101 -9.74 -3.24 15.90
N GLY A 102 -10.34 -2.91 14.75
CA GLY A 102 -11.05 -1.64 14.56
C GLY A 102 -10.13 -0.41 14.43
N ALA A 103 -8.81 -0.60 14.39
CA ALA A 103 -7.85 0.50 14.26
C ALA A 103 -8.08 1.31 12.99
N ARG A 104 -8.29 2.63 13.17
CA ARG A 104 -8.57 3.56 12.08
C ARG A 104 -7.33 4.29 11.57
N SER A 105 -6.38 4.61 12.46
CA SER A 105 -5.15 5.33 12.09
C SER A 105 -4.09 4.39 11.53
N ILE A 106 -3.34 4.87 10.54
CA ILE A 106 -2.20 4.14 9.94
C ILE A 106 -1.19 3.77 11.03
N SER A 107 -0.82 4.75 11.88
CA SER A 107 0.18 4.54 12.93
C SER A 107 -0.24 3.42 13.89
N LYS A 108 -1.53 3.30 14.23
CA LYS A 108 -1.98 2.19 15.09
C LYS A 108 -1.96 0.84 14.36
N LYS A 109 -2.28 0.80 13.06
CA LYS A 109 -2.18 -0.44 12.28
C LYS A 109 -0.74 -0.92 12.12
N VAL A 110 0.20 0.00 11.90
CA VAL A 110 1.64 -0.30 11.87
C VAL A 110 2.09 -0.86 13.21
N GLU A 111 1.67 -0.24 14.32
CA GLU A 111 2.02 -0.72 15.65
C GLU A 111 1.46 -2.12 15.92
N LEU A 112 0.18 -2.36 15.64
CA LEU A 112 -0.44 -3.68 15.79
C LEU A 112 0.24 -4.75 14.92
N THR A 113 0.69 -4.38 13.71
CA THR A 113 1.44 -5.29 12.84
C THR A 113 2.78 -5.64 13.49
N ARG A 114 3.51 -4.66 14.02
CA ARG A 114 4.78 -4.86 14.74
C ARG A 114 4.59 -5.73 15.99
N GLU A 115 3.58 -5.44 16.81
CA GLU A 115 3.23 -6.21 18.01
C GLU A 115 2.96 -7.68 17.64
N ALA A 116 2.19 -7.94 16.58
CA ALA A 116 1.89 -9.30 16.11
C ALA A 116 3.15 -10.03 15.59
N MET A 117 4.07 -9.32 14.92
CA MET A 117 5.36 -9.88 14.49
C MET A 117 6.25 -10.25 15.69
N GLN A 118 6.31 -9.38 16.69
CA GLN A 118 7.07 -9.63 17.93
C GLN A 118 6.48 -10.75 18.78
N ALA A 119 5.15 -10.91 18.76
CA ALA A 119 4.47 -12.02 19.40
C ALA A 119 4.66 -13.37 18.66
N GLY A 120 5.22 -13.34 17.45
CA GLY A 120 5.50 -14.54 16.66
C GLY A 120 4.25 -15.21 16.09
N ALA A 121 3.21 -14.43 15.76
CA ALA A 121 2.03 -14.94 15.06
C ALA A 121 2.45 -15.68 13.78
N ASP A 122 1.85 -16.85 13.50
CA ASP A 122 2.23 -17.64 12.32
C ASP A 122 1.82 -16.95 11.01
N VAL A 123 0.65 -16.31 11.04
CA VAL A 123 0.12 -15.49 9.94
C VAL A 123 -0.45 -14.20 10.51
N ILE A 124 -0.13 -13.08 9.85
CA ILE A 124 -0.71 -11.76 10.15
C ILE A 124 -1.48 -11.32 8.92
N PHE A 125 -2.78 -11.13 9.07
CA PHE A 125 -3.70 -10.73 8.01
C PHE A 125 -3.96 -9.21 8.05
N GLN A 126 -4.04 -8.58 6.87
CA GLN A 126 -4.22 -7.13 6.70
C GLN A 126 -3.09 -6.30 7.35
N ALA A 127 -1.85 -6.77 7.20
CA ALA A 127 -0.67 -6.15 7.75
C ALA A 127 -0.40 -4.78 7.12
N THR A 128 -0.03 -3.81 7.95
CA THR A 128 0.37 -2.47 7.49
C THR A 128 1.84 -2.22 7.78
N LEU A 129 2.61 -2.00 6.72
CA LEU A 129 4.04 -1.73 6.73
C LEU A 129 4.28 -0.28 6.32
N ARG A 130 5.29 0.36 6.89
CA ARG A 130 5.59 1.77 6.59
C ARG A 130 7.05 2.10 6.86
N ASP A 131 7.63 2.93 6.01
CA ASP A 131 8.85 3.70 6.27
C ASP A 131 8.53 5.21 6.28
N ASP A 132 9.54 6.06 6.12
CA ASP A 132 9.35 7.52 6.15
C ASP A 132 8.35 8.01 5.10
N VAL A 133 8.39 7.47 3.88
CA VAL A 133 7.64 7.99 2.73
C VAL A 133 6.76 6.94 2.05
N PHE A 134 6.96 5.65 2.32
CA PHE A 134 6.19 4.55 1.73
C PHE A 134 5.29 3.87 2.75
N ILE A 135 4.12 3.45 2.28
CA ILE A 135 3.17 2.62 3.02
C ILE A 135 2.80 1.39 2.18
N GLY A 136 2.69 0.25 2.84
CA GLY A 136 2.23 -1.01 2.25
C GLY A 136 1.12 -1.63 3.06
N HIS A 137 0.07 -2.06 2.36
CA HIS A 137 -0.97 -2.92 2.92
C HIS A 137 -0.79 -4.29 2.27
N ALA A 138 -0.16 -5.21 3.01
CA ALA A 138 0.03 -6.58 2.58
C ALA A 138 -1.17 -7.40 3.06
N ASP A 139 -1.72 -8.23 2.17
CA ASP A 139 -2.84 -9.11 2.55
C ASP A 139 -2.39 -10.03 3.70
N PHE A 140 -1.20 -10.64 3.60
CA PHE A 140 -0.66 -11.49 4.65
C PHE A 140 0.86 -11.32 4.85
N LEU A 141 1.30 -11.51 6.10
CA LEU A 141 2.67 -11.86 6.44
C LEU A 141 2.68 -13.29 6.98
N ARG A 142 3.57 -14.13 6.48
CA ARG A 142 3.75 -15.51 6.96
C ARG A 142 5.10 -15.67 7.63
N LYS A 143 5.09 -16.22 8.84
CA LYS A 143 6.29 -16.54 9.62
C LYS A 143 7.07 -17.67 8.95
N VAL A 144 8.39 -17.52 8.87
CA VAL A 144 9.32 -18.53 8.35
C VAL A 144 10.46 -18.75 9.33
N ALA A 145 11.02 -19.97 9.35
CA ALA A 145 12.12 -20.38 10.22
C ALA A 145 13.48 -19.85 9.71
N LEU A 146 13.60 -18.53 9.62
CA LEU A 146 14.83 -17.82 9.27
C LEU A 146 15.12 -16.79 10.37
N PRO A 147 16.23 -16.93 11.12
CA PRO A 147 16.56 -16.05 12.24
C PRO A 147 16.65 -14.57 11.85
N SER A 148 16.25 -13.71 12.78
CA SER A 148 16.15 -12.26 12.60
C SER A 148 16.19 -11.51 13.94
N ASP A 149 15.99 -10.20 13.93
CA ASP A 149 15.86 -9.40 15.16
C ASP A 149 14.61 -9.75 15.98
N LEU A 150 13.70 -10.56 15.44
CA LEU A 150 12.52 -11.11 16.11
C LEU A 150 12.79 -12.44 16.84
N GLY A 151 14.00 -13.02 16.71
CA GLY A 151 14.37 -14.32 17.26
C GLY A 151 14.68 -15.36 16.17
N ASP A 152 14.28 -16.61 16.36
CA ASP A 152 14.58 -17.72 15.43
C ASP A 152 13.70 -17.74 14.16
N TYR A 153 13.00 -16.64 13.88
CA TYR A 153 12.05 -16.52 12.77
C TYR A 153 12.05 -15.11 12.15
N SER A 154 11.47 -15.00 10.96
CA SER A 154 11.19 -13.75 10.24
C SER A 154 9.90 -13.90 9.45
N TYR A 155 9.51 -12.86 8.70
CA TYR A 155 8.29 -12.87 7.89
C TYR A 155 8.58 -12.69 6.39
N GLU A 156 7.72 -13.31 5.59
CA GLU A 156 7.62 -13.12 4.15
C GLU A 156 6.22 -12.60 3.79
N VAL A 157 6.15 -11.74 2.78
CA VAL A 157 4.88 -11.15 2.31
C VAL A 157 4.15 -12.10 1.37
N ILE A 158 2.82 -12.14 1.51
CA ILE A 158 1.91 -12.81 0.59
C ILE A 158 0.83 -11.83 0.17
N ASP A 159 0.55 -11.80 -1.13
CA ASP A 159 -0.46 -10.94 -1.74
C ASP A 159 -1.35 -11.77 -2.65
N THR A 160 -2.67 -11.61 -2.48
CA THR A 160 -3.68 -12.39 -3.20
C THR A 160 -4.21 -11.58 -4.38
N LYS A 161 -4.33 -12.23 -5.54
CA LYS A 161 -4.71 -11.56 -6.79
C LYS A 161 -5.67 -12.42 -7.58
N LEU A 162 -6.77 -11.82 -8.05
CA LEU A 162 -7.72 -12.44 -8.98
C LEU A 162 -7.09 -12.89 -10.31
N ALA A 163 -5.91 -12.37 -10.65
CA ALA A 163 -5.20 -12.77 -11.85
C ALA A 163 -4.81 -14.25 -11.79
N LYS A 164 -4.98 -14.96 -12.91
CA LYS A 164 -4.60 -16.37 -13.05
C LYS A 164 -3.12 -16.58 -13.37
N SER A 165 -2.37 -15.49 -13.51
CA SER A 165 -0.93 -15.50 -13.76
C SER A 165 -0.26 -14.29 -13.09
N PRO A 166 1.03 -14.40 -12.72
CA PRO A 166 1.79 -13.28 -12.17
C PRO A 166 1.93 -12.14 -13.19
N LYS A 167 1.92 -10.90 -12.71
CA LYS A 167 2.13 -9.68 -13.51
C LYS A 167 3.25 -8.85 -12.90
N ALA A 168 3.99 -8.12 -13.73
CA ALA A 168 5.11 -7.28 -13.29
C ALA A 168 4.75 -6.33 -12.14
N LYS A 169 3.57 -5.69 -12.19
CA LYS A 169 3.11 -4.79 -11.12
C LYS A 169 2.94 -5.47 -9.76
N PHE A 170 2.52 -6.75 -9.73
CA PHE A 170 2.41 -7.50 -8.47
C PHE A 170 3.79 -7.77 -7.87
N ILE A 171 4.78 -8.04 -8.73
CA ILE A 171 6.16 -8.28 -8.31
C ILE A 171 6.78 -7.01 -7.75
N VAL A 172 6.58 -5.85 -8.40
CA VAL A 172 7.06 -4.55 -7.88
C VAL A 172 6.41 -4.22 -6.53
N GLN A 173 5.10 -4.42 -6.40
CA GLN A 173 4.37 -4.24 -5.14
C GLN A 173 4.94 -5.12 -4.01
N LEU A 174 5.08 -6.43 -4.26
CA LEU A 174 5.62 -7.36 -3.27
C LEU A 174 7.09 -7.06 -2.94
N ALA A 175 7.89 -6.64 -3.91
CA ALA A 175 9.27 -6.25 -3.67
C ALA A 175 9.33 -5.02 -2.74
N LEU A 176 8.47 -4.02 -2.96
CA LEU A 176 8.35 -2.87 -2.07
C LEU A 176 7.95 -3.30 -0.65
N TYR A 177 6.94 -4.17 -0.50
CA TYR A 177 6.53 -4.64 0.82
C TYR A 177 7.62 -5.45 1.52
N SER A 178 8.36 -6.27 0.77
CA SER A 178 9.52 -7.01 1.28
C SER A 178 10.64 -6.07 1.76
N ARG A 179 10.85 -4.95 1.07
CA ARG A 179 11.78 -3.88 1.50
C ARG A 179 11.30 -3.21 2.79
N LEU A 180 10.00 -2.93 2.91
CA LEU A 180 9.40 -2.33 4.12
C LEU A 180 9.45 -3.26 5.35
N LEU A 181 9.56 -4.58 5.16
CA LEU A 181 9.77 -5.52 6.26
C LEU A 181 11.17 -5.45 6.86
N VAL A 182 12.20 -5.11 6.07
CA VAL A 182 13.61 -5.19 6.50
C VAL A 182 13.85 -4.45 7.82
N PRO A 183 13.39 -3.19 8.01
CA PRO A 183 13.62 -2.47 9.27
C PRO A 183 12.87 -3.06 10.48
N LEU A 184 11.86 -3.90 10.27
CA LEU A 184 11.08 -4.52 11.36
C LEU A 184 11.73 -5.81 11.89
N GLN A 185 12.52 -6.49 11.08
CA GLN A 185 13.11 -7.79 11.41
C GLN A 185 14.64 -7.85 11.23
N GLY A 186 15.28 -6.80 10.72
CA GLY A 186 16.74 -6.72 10.52
C GLY A 186 17.28 -7.52 9.33
N VAL A 187 16.49 -8.43 8.77
CA VAL A 187 16.89 -9.30 7.65
C VAL A 187 15.97 -9.15 6.45
N ARG A 188 16.55 -9.31 5.26
CA ARG A 188 15.79 -9.35 4.01
C ARG A 188 15.02 -10.67 3.90
N PRO A 189 13.71 -10.64 3.59
CA PRO A 189 12.98 -11.86 3.25
C PRO A 189 13.65 -12.58 2.08
N HIS A 190 13.66 -13.92 2.09
CA HIS A 190 14.19 -14.70 0.97
C HIS A 190 13.21 -14.73 -0.20
N PHE A 191 11.94 -14.95 0.12
CA PHE A 191 10.85 -15.01 -0.85
C PHE A 191 9.74 -14.00 -0.56
N MET A 192 8.97 -13.76 -1.61
CA MET A 192 7.68 -13.08 -1.60
C MET A 192 6.72 -13.90 -2.45
N HIS A 193 5.43 -13.90 -2.10
CA HIS A 193 4.49 -14.86 -2.66
C HIS A 193 3.27 -14.18 -3.26
N VAL A 194 2.88 -14.61 -4.46
CA VAL A 194 1.59 -14.24 -5.08
C VAL A 194 0.66 -15.44 -5.01
N VAL A 195 -0.54 -15.25 -4.47
CA VAL A 195 -1.63 -16.24 -4.58
C VAL A 195 -2.53 -15.85 -5.74
N LEU A 196 -2.68 -16.75 -6.70
CA LEU A 196 -3.39 -16.48 -7.96
C LEU A 196 -4.87 -16.87 -7.89
N GLY A 197 -5.69 -16.19 -8.69
CA GLY A 197 -7.12 -16.45 -8.85
C GLY A 197 -7.44 -17.65 -9.74
N ASP A 198 -6.54 -18.62 -9.85
CA ASP A 198 -6.85 -19.90 -10.47
C ASP A 198 -7.70 -20.78 -9.54
N ALA A 199 -8.26 -21.87 -10.06
CA ALA A 199 -9.15 -22.73 -9.27
C ALA A 199 -8.44 -23.34 -8.05
N ALA A 200 -7.12 -23.55 -8.14
CA ALA A 200 -6.31 -24.12 -7.08
C ALA A 200 -5.85 -23.09 -6.04
N ARG A 201 -6.04 -21.78 -6.30
CA ARG A 201 -5.42 -20.68 -5.56
C ARG A 201 -3.92 -20.90 -5.37
N SER A 202 -3.25 -21.14 -6.50
CA SER A 202 -1.83 -21.50 -6.50
C SER A 202 -0.98 -20.37 -5.94
N GLU A 203 -0.08 -20.72 -5.02
CA GLU A 203 0.89 -19.82 -4.45
C GLU A 203 2.19 -19.90 -5.25
N ARG A 204 2.70 -18.75 -5.68
CA ARG A 204 3.90 -18.62 -6.51
C ARG A 204 4.98 -17.85 -5.74
N PRO A 205 6.07 -18.52 -5.34
CA PRO A 205 7.19 -17.84 -4.70
C PRO A 205 8.08 -17.15 -5.74
N PHE A 206 8.61 -16.00 -5.34
CA PHE A 206 9.61 -15.22 -6.08
C PHE A 206 10.74 -14.85 -5.12
N ARG A 207 12.00 -14.98 -5.54
CA ARG A 207 13.13 -14.57 -4.70
C ARG A 207 13.19 -13.06 -4.66
N VAL A 208 13.23 -12.47 -3.47
CA VAL A 208 13.33 -11.01 -3.32
C VAL A 208 14.63 -10.48 -3.93
N ALA A 209 15.71 -11.24 -3.82
CA ALA A 209 17.01 -10.88 -4.36
C ALA A 209 16.99 -10.64 -5.89
N ASP A 210 16.15 -11.37 -6.63
CA ASP A 210 16.07 -11.27 -8.10
C ASP A 210 15.45 -9.93 -8.56
N TYR A 211 14.79 -9.19 -7.66
CA TYR A 211 14.06 -7.96 -7.98
C TYR A 211 14.53 -6.73 -7.18
N ALA A 212 15.41 -6.91 -6.20
CA ALA A 212 15.85 -5.84 -5.30
C ALA A 212 16.53 -4.68 -6.07
N ASP A 213 17.50 -5.00 -6.93
CA ASP A 213 18.24 -3.98 -7.68
C ASP A 213 17.35 -3.22 -8.68
N TYR A 214 16.35 -3.90 -9.24
CA TYR A 214 15.36 -3.27 -10.11
C TYR A 214 14.45 -2.33 -9.31
N LEU A 215 13.97 -2.77 -8.15
CA LEU A 215 13.17 -1.94 -7.26
C LEU A 215 13.94 -0.67 -6.86
N ASP A 216 15.22 -0.78 -6.48
CA ASP A 216 16.02 0.37 -6.09
C ASP A 216 16.15 1.40 -7.23
N GLN A 217 16.35 0.95 -8.47
CA GLN A 217 16.34 1.84 -9.64
C GLN A 217 15.00 2.53 -9.86
N VAL A 218 13.90 1.78 -9.68
CA VAL A 218 12.54 2.33 -9.80
C VAL A 218 12.28 3.38 -8.72
N LEU A 219 12.69 3.11 -7.48
CA LEU A 219 12.55 4.04 -6.35
C LEU A 219 13.37 5.32 -6.56
N GLN A 220 14.60 5.22 -7.07
CA GLN A 220 15.41 6.39 -7.41
C GLN A 220 14.75 7.27 -8.48
N ARG A 221 14.21 6.66 -9.53
CA ARG A 221 13.49 7.38 -10.60
C ARG A 221 12.21 8.02 -10.08
N PHE A 222 11.47 7.29 -9.25
CA PHE A 222 10.24 7.77 -8.63
C PHE A 222 10.52 8.97 -7.71
N ASP A 223 11.52 8.86 -6.84
CA ASP A 223 11.95 9.93 -5.92
C ASP A 223 12.37 11.19 -6.69
N ALA A 224 13.18 11.04 -7.73
CA ALA A 224 13.59 12.14 -8.60
C ALA A 224 12.38 12.83 -9.28
N PHE A 225 11.38 12.04 -9.70
CA PHE A 225 10.18 12.55 -10.34
C PHE A 225 9.30 13.34 -9.36
N VAL A 226 9.00 12.76 -8.19
CA VAL A 226 8.08 13.37 -7.20
C VAL A 226 8.70 14.56 -6.46
N SER A 227 10.02 14.66 -6.45
CA SER A 227 10.78 15.79 -5.89
C SER A 227 10.95 16.95 -6.88
N ALA A 228 10.76 16.72 -8.18
CA ALA A 228 10.88 17.75 -9.20
C ALA A 228 9.65 18.68 -9.21
N PRO A 229 9.81 19.99 -9.45
CA PRO A 229 8.69 20.89 -9.71
C PRO A 229 7.87 20.38 -10.90
N HIS A 230 6.54 20.37 -10.80
CA HIS A 230 5.67 19.91 -11.88
C HIS A 230 4.77 21.03 -12.41
N PRO A 231 4.58 21.15 -13.75
CA PRO A 231 3.77 22.22 -14.35
C PRO A 231 2.34 22.26 -13.82
N LEU A 232 1.78 21.10 -13.45
CA LEU A 232 0.42 20.99 -12.90
C LEU A 232 0.30 21.50 -11.46
N GLN A 233 1.41 21.79 -10.78
CA GLN A 233 1.44 22.37 -9.43
C GLN A 233 1.60 23.90 -9.44
N ASP A 234 1.91 24.49 -10.60
CA ASP A 234 2.14 25.94 -10.79
C ASP A 234 0.89 26.64 -11.33
N THR A 235 -0.16 26.70 -10.51
CA THR A 235 -1.34 27.55 -10.79
C THR A 235 -1.50 28.68 -9.78
N ARG A 236 -0.54 28.86 -8.86
CA ARG A 236 -0.50 29.98 -7.94
C ARG A 236 0.34 31.13 -8.52
N GLY A 237 -0.18 31.78 -9.56
CA GLY A 237 0.37 33.07 -9.98
C GLY A 237 0.11 33.56 -11.39
N ASP A 238 -1.11 33.52 -11.94
CA ASP A 238 -1.43 34.42 -13.06
C ASP A 238 -2.93 34.74 -13.23
N VAL A 239 -3.57 35.25 -12.16
CA VAL A 239 -4.87 35.92 -12.28
C VAL A 239 -4.83 37.27 -11.56
N ALA A 240 -3.92 38.15 -11.99
CA ALA A 240 -3.95 39.54 -11.60
C ALA A 240 -3.46 40.43 -12.76
N GLY A 241 -4.42 40.85 -13.59
CA GLY A 241 -4.29 42.03 -14.42
C GLY A 241 -3.86 41.75 -15.86
N LYS A 242 -4.85 41.70 -16.75
CA LYS A 242 -4.81 42.26 -18.11
C LYS A 242 -6.12 41.90 -18.80
N TYR A 243 -7.15 42.71 -18.64
CA TYR A 243 -8.10 43.09 -19.71
C TYR A 243 -8.89 44.29 -19.18
N THR A 244 -8.34 45.48 -19.41
CA THR A 244 -9.08 46.73 -19.43
C THR A 244 -8.77 47.37 -20.78
N LEU A 245 -9.70 47.26 -21.71
CA LEU A 245 -9.92 48.18 -22.82
C LEU A 245 -11.43 48.26 -23.05
#